data_AF-A0A7X8AIN2-F1
#
_entry.id   AF-A0A7X8AIN2-F1
#
_cell.length_a   1.000
_cell.length_b   1.000
_cell.length_c   1.000
_cell.angle_alpha   90.00
_cell.angle_beta   90.00
_cell.angle_gamma   90.00
#
_symmetry.space_group_name_H-M   'P 1'
#
loop_
_entity.id
_entity.type
_entity.pdbx_description
1 polymer ?
#
loop_
_entity_poly.entity_id
_entity_poly.type
_entity_poly.pdbx_seq_one_letter_code
_entity_poly.pdbx_strand_id
1 'polypeptide(L)'
;LQDLADRLNSAAGDWLQVIVQGDEEESSGINYEAPTQKLIFRTLDGSALNIYDLNPTVSASAAKFGLQTALVMDDTNTVFPLDGLDPNMPALVNVEVGGKGYAVKLYRDQVGSLSGSTWNVDALKVAKAIQSQVGEDLIGYRELEDGRVALYSKTGQSLRVADLPFGDPHFADYTSGIAANLGIHSGVAGGEIAAGSAPSSDGVIRIASGGHTVDISVLQTDTAEDIAKKIKGLAGSWLDVSLYDADLSGSSGSQRISLAAKDGSPLAVYDVQGDVANSFLRIDTALRSASNVSGWTGSGSLSITVNGYTHTIDTKGMNINDLVNTVNARFQSGDVRAELVEDDTGDARFVMWSPKGYVIEAQGDIPGLSSPASSDVRGGVGPYNQVMTERTSADIGSTDLFGLLDDLMQAVRQGDVEGISNTILPKLDEAIDDILCVRTQTGALQKRYQTSNSRLKQMNLNYNELYSKVSDTDLAEAVTKFAMAQAVYQASLATIARIIQPTLVDFLQ
;
A
#
# COMPACT_ATOMS: atom_id res chain seq x y z
N LEU A 1 -31.81 14.54 6.91
CA LEU A 1 -30.83 14.92 5.87
C LEU A 1 -31.34 16.04 4.96
N GLN A 2 -32.62 16.05 4.55
CA GLN A 2 -33.16 17.12 3.69
C GLN A 2 -32.98 18.54 4.25
N ASP A 3 -33.33 18.77 5.53
CA ASP A 3 -33.10 20.06 6.18
C ASP A 3 -31.63 20.50 6.16
N LEU A 4 -30.69 19.56 6.31
CA LEU A 4 -29.26 19.83 6.23
C LEU A 4 -28.86 20.24 4.80
N ALA A 5 -29.35 19.53 3.78
CA ALA A 5 -29.10 19.88 2.39
C ALA A 5 -29.64 21.28 2.04
N ASP A 6 -30.85 21.61 2.49
CA ASP A 6 -31.47 22.92 2.26
C ASP A 6 -30.66 24.06 2.93
N ARG A 7 -30.17 23.81 4.15
CA ARG A 7 -29.30 24.75 4.87
C ARG A 7 -27.94 24.90 4.19
N LEU A 8 -27.34 23.81 3.70
CA LEU A 8 -26.08 23.84 2.96
C LEU A 8 -26.21 24.60 1.64
N ASN A 9 -27.27 24.36 0.86
CA ASN A 9 -27.56 25.11 -0.36
C ASN A 9 -27.75 26.61 -0.06
N SER A 10 -28.48 26.94 1.01
CA SER A 10 -28.69 28.33 1.43
C SER A 10 -27.39 29.03 1.83
N ALA A 11 -26.45 28.29 2.43
CA ALA A 11 -25.16 28.82 2.86
C ALA A 11 -24.13 28.91 1.73
N ALA A 12 -24.17 27.98 0.78
CA ALA A 12 -23.18 27.90 -0.29
C ALA A 12 -23.47 28.87 -1.44
N GLY A 13 -24.71 29.34 -1.62
CA GLY A 13 -25.03 30.25 -2.73
C GLY A 13 -24.87 29.57 -4.09
N ASP A 14 -24.31 30.28 -5.07
CA ASP A 14 -24.39 29.86 -6.49
C ASP A 14 -23.20 29.00 -6.98
N TRP A 15 -22.38 28.44 -6.09
CA TRP A 15 -21.21 27.63 -6.50
C TRP A 15 -21.29 26.14 -6.14
N LEU A 16 -22.16 25.74 -5.18
CA LEU A 16 -22.30 24.37 -4.71
C LEU A 16 -23.76 23.97 -4.62
N GLN A 17 -24.08 22.80 -5.13
CA GLN A 17 -25.37 22.15 -5.00
C GLN A 17 -25.24 20.91 -4.11
N VAL A 18 -26.17 20.78 -3.15
CA VAL A 18 -26.30 19.61 -2.27
C VAL A 18 -27.67 18.99 -2.47
N ILE A 19 -27.71 17.70 -2.81
CA ILE A 19 -28.95 16.94 -2.98
C ILE A 19 -28.98 15.74 -2.05
N VAL A 20 -30.18 15.36 -1.60
CA VAL A 20 -30.40 14.09 -0.88
C VAL A 20 -30.90 13.07 -1.89
N GLN A 21 -30.25 11.92 -1.94
CA GLN A 21 -30.73 10.76 -2.69
C GLN A 21 -31.06 9.64 -1.71
N GLY A 22 -32.27 9.09 -1.83
CA GLY A 22 -32.65 7.86 -1.13
C GLY A 22 -32.60 6.66 -2.06
N ASP A 23 -32.48 5.47 -1.50
CA ASP A 23 -32.81 4.21 -2.15
C ASP A 23 -34.27 3.79 -1.90
N GLU A 24 -34.70 2.73 -2.56
CA GLU A 24 -36.04 2.14 -2.40
C GLU A 24 -36.07 1.18 -1.22
N GLU A 25 -37.21 1.07 -0.54
CA GLU A 25 -37.41 0.15 0.58
C GLU A 25 -37.43 -1.32 0.10
N GLU A 26 -36.48 -2.15 0.55
CA GLU A 26 -36.62 -3.61 0.43
C GLU A 26 -37.59 -4.15 1.48
N SER A 27 -38.46 -5.07 1.06
CA SER A 27 -39.70 -5.47 1.75
C SER A 27 -39.59 -5.71 3.26
N SER A 28 -40.65 -5.31 3.99
CA SER A 28 -40.87 -5.66 5.40
C SER A 28 -40.68 -7.16 5.71
N GLY A 29 -39.88 -7.47 6.75
CA GLY A 29 -39.56 -8.83 7.19
C GLY A 29 -38.48 -8.86 8.27
N ILE A 30 -38.04 -10.05 8.70
CA ILE A 30 -36.97 -10.22 9.71
C ILE A 30 -35.58 -9.89 9.10
N ASN A 31 -35.42 -10.06 7.79
CA ASN A 31 -34.25 -9.63 7.03
C ASN A 31 -34.43 -8.20 6.49
N TYR A 32 -34.64 -7.26 7.39
CA TYR A 32 -34.94 -5.87 7.05
C TYR A 32 -33.67 -5.09 6.69
N GLU A 33 -33.79 -4.27 5.65
CA GLU A 33 -32.85 -3.21 5.29
C GLU A 33 -33.61 -1.89 5.32
N ALA A 34 -33.16 -0.96 6.16
CA ALA A 34 -33.77 0.37 6.23
C ALA A 34 -33.35 1.18 5.00
N PRO A 35 -34.24 2.03 4.45
CA PRO A 35 -33.87 2.91 3.35
C PRO A 35 -32.74 3.82 3.78
N THR A 36 -31.69 3.88 2.97
CA THR A 36 -30.54 4.73 3.17
C THR A 36 -30.74 6.05 2.44
N GLN A 37 -30.17 7.10 3.00
CA GLN A 37 -30.12 8.42 2.37
C GLN A 37 -28.68 8.87 2.34
N LYS A 38 -28.24 9.35 1.18
CA LYS A 38 -26.91 9.95 1.00
C LYS A 38 -27.02 11.41 0.59
N LEU A 39 -26.00 12.17 0.97
CA LEU A 39 -25.79 13.53 0.49
C LEU A 39 -24.85 13.48 -0.70
N ILE A 40 -25.24 14.14 -1.79
CA ILE A 40 -24.38 14.33 -2.96
C ILE A 40 -24.06 15.81 -3.05
N PHE A 41 -22.76 16.11 -3.13
CA PHE A 41 -22.22 17.45 -3.27
C PHE A 41 -21.72 17.63 -4.71
N ARG A 42 -22.12 18.72 -5.36
CA ARG A 42 -21.73 19.04 -6.74
C ARG A 42 -21.31 20.49 -6.85
N THR A 43 -20.08 20.75 -7.24
CA THR A 43 -19.63 22.09 -7.62
C THR A 43 -20.20 22.44 -8.99
N LEU A 44 -20.78 23.63 -9.13
CA LEU A 44 -21.46 24.04 -10.36
C LEU A 44 -20.50 24.40 -11.50
N ASP A 45 -19.23 24.67 -11.16
CA ASP A 45 -18.13 24.92 -12.10
C ASP A 45 -17.29 23.68 -12.40
N GLY A 46 -17.60 22.53 -11.78
CA GLY A 46 -16.83 21.29 -11.91
C GLY A 46 -15.48 21.31 -11.19
N SER A 47 -15.22 22.28 -10.32
CA SER A 47 -13.97 22.36 -9.54
C SER A 47 -13.92 21.31 -8.43
N ALA A 48 -12.72 21.00 -7.97
CA ALA A 48 -12.49 20.14 -6.80
C ALA A 48 -13.18 20.69 -5.54
N LEU A 49 -13.75 19.79 -4.75
CA LEU A 49 -14.45 20.14 -3.52
C LEU A 49 -13.67 19.63 -2.30
N ASN A 50 -13.36 20.53 -1.37
CA ASN A 50 -12.72 20.16 -0.11
C ASN A 50 -13.70 20.37 1.05
N ILE A 51 -14.07 19.28 1.71
CA ILE A 51 -14.92 19.26 2.90
C ILE A 51 -14.09 18.72 4.07
N TYR A 52 -14.08 19.46 5.17
CA TYR A 52 -13.47 19.08 6.45
C TYR A 52 -14.07 19.92 7.57
N ASP A 53 -14.03 19.41 8.80
CA ASP A 53 -14.53 20.11 9.98
C ASP A 53 -13.53 21.19 10.44
N LEU A 54 -14.00 22.42 10.69
CA LEU A 54 -13.15 23.52 11.20
C LEU A 54 -12.78 23.35 12.67
N ASN A 55 -13.55 22.55 13.41
CA ASN A 55 -13.29 22.19 14.80
C ASN A 55 -13.66 20.71 15.03
N PRO A 56 -12.82 19.78 14.59
CA PRO A 56 -13.12 18.35 14.65
C PRO A 56 -13.20 17.81 16.09
N THR A 57 -12.69 18.54 17.09
CA THR A 57 -12.78 18.16 18.51
C THR A 57 -14.19 18.41 19.06
N VAL A 58 -14.82 19.52 18.66
CA VAL A 58 -16.17 19.88 19.09
C VAL A 58 -17.23 19.21 18.21
N SER A 59 -17.01 19.14 16.89
CA SER A 59 -17.94 18.54 15.93
C SER A 59 -17.17 17.91 14.77
N ALA A 60 -17.21 16.59 14.69
CA ALA A 60 -16.64 15.79 13.61
C ALA A 60 -17.74 15.38 12.61
N SER A 61 -18.50 16.33 12.07
CA SER A 61 -19.68 16.02 11.26
C SER A 61 -19.31 15.58 9.84
N ALA A 62 -18.38 16.29 9.19
CA ALA A 62 -17.87 15.89 7.88
C ALA A 62 -17.21 14.51 7.96
N ALA A 63 -16.40 14.30 9.00
CA ALA A 63 -15.84 13.00 9.34
C ALA A 63 -16.92 11.92 9.46
N LYS A 64 -17.89 12.08 10.37
CA LYS A 64 -18.93 11.07 10.63
C LYS A 64 -19.80 10.73 9.43
N PHE A 65 -20.01 11.68 8.52
CA PHE A 65 -20.74 11.44 7.27
C PHE A 65 -19.88 10.85 6.15
N GLY A 66 -18.59 10.58 6.41
CA GLY A 66 -17.65 10.07 5.39
C GLY A 66 -17.30 11.11 4.32
N LEU A 67 -17.56 12.40 4.56
CA LEU A 67 -17.34 13.48 3.59
C LEU A 67 -15.97 14.15 3.73
N GLN A 68 -15.17 13.74 4.72
CA GLN A 68 -13.88 14.39 4.98
C GLN A 68 -12.87 14.06 3.87
N THR A 69 -12.41 15.10 3.19
CA THR A 69 -11.43 15.04 2.08
C THR A 69 -10.03 15.49 2.49
N ALA A 70 -9.89 16.02 3.71
CA ALA A 70 -8.62 16.50 4.26
C ALA A 70 -8.04 15.51 5.29
N LEU A 71 -6.72 15.41 5.32
CA LEU A 71 -5.97 14.83 6.42
C LEU A 71 -5.86 15.85 7.54
N VAL A 72 -6.18 15.48 8.78
CA VAL A 72 -6.10 16.38 9.94
C VAL A 72 -4.89 15.99 10.77
N MET A 73 -3.88 16.85 10.78
CA MET A 73 -2.67 16.68 11.58
C MET A 73 -2.92 17.05 13.03
N ASP A 74 -2.50 16.18 13.95
CA ASP A 74 -2.46 16.43 15.38
C ASP A 74 -1.00 16.27 15.86
N ASP A 75 -0.37 17.36 16.27
CA ASP A 75 1.01 17.35 16.75
C ASP A 75 1.12 17.11 18.27
N THR A 76 0.00 16.80 18.94
CA THR A 76 -0.01 16.44 20.36
C THR A 76 0.92 15.26 20.61
N ASN A 77 2.02 15.50 21.34
CA ASN A 77 3.07 14.51 21.65
C ASN A 77 3.84 13.97 20.42
N THR A 78 3.79 14.66 19.27
CA THR A 78 4.60 14.25 18.11
C THR A 78 6.06 14.66 18.31
N VAL A 79 6.95 13.68 18.29
CA VAL A 79 8.38 13.85 18.51
C VAL A 79 9.16 13.43 17.28
N PHE A 80 10.21 14.18 16.95
CA PHE A 80 11.19 13.79 15.95
C PHE A 80 12.19 12.81 16.61
N PRO A 81 12.57 11.67 16.00
CA PRO A 81 13.58 10.75 16.57
C PRO A 81 14.96 11.40 16.62
N LEU A 82 15.66 11.34 17.76
CA LEU A 82 16.81 12.23 17.98
C LEU A 82 18.13 11.57 18.33
N ASP A 83 18.11 10.41 18.95
CA ASP A 83 19.35 9.88 19.49
C ASP A 83 20.03 8.98 18.45
N GLY A 84 21.29 9.30 18.11
CA GLY A 84 22.07 8.61 17.06
C GLY A 84 21.95 9.15 15.63
N LEU A 85 20.95 10.00 15.30
CA LEU A 85 20.78 10.58 13.96
C LEU A 85 21.61 11.87 13.76
N ASP A 86 22.20 12.03 12.56
CA ASP A 86 22.87 13.28 12.17
C ASP A 86 21.86 14.46 12.24
N PRO A 87 22.22 15.57 12.91
CA PRO A 87 21.43 16.80 12.96
C PRO A 87 20.87 17.32 11.63
N ASN A 88 21.58 17.08 10.53
CA ASN A 88 21.24 17.53 9.19
C ASN A 88 20.52 16.45 8.38
N MET A 89 20.23 15.29 8.96
CA MET A 89 19.49 14.25 8.29
C MET A 89 17.99 14.59 8.29
N PRO A 90 17.36 14.71 7.11
CA PRO A 90 15.93 14.93 7.06
C PRO A 90 15.19 13.62 7.33
N ALA A 91 14.04 13.75 7.99
CA ALA A 91 12.98 12.78 7.88
C ALA A 91 12.42 12.79 6.44
N LEU A 92 12.10 11.62 5.90
CA LEU A 92 11.56 11.48 4.56
C LEU A 92 10.10 11.03 4.63
N VAL A 93 9.23 11.72 3.91
CA VAL A 93 7.81 11.37 3.79
C VAL A 93 7.46 11.36 2.31
N ASN A 94 6.83 10.29 1.83
CA ASN A 94 6.25 10.26 0.50
C ASN A 94 4.85 10.88 0.57
N VAL A 95 4.63 11.98 -0.13
CA VAL A 95 3.32 12.59 -0.32
C VAL A 95 2.90 12.37 -1.76
N GLU A 96 1.77 11.73 -1.96
CA GLU A 96 1.27 11.32 -3.25
C GLU A 96 -0.07 11.99 -3.53
N VAL A 97 -0.14 12.66 -4.68
CA VAL A 97 -1.34 13.37 -5.14
C VAL A 97 -1.72 12.78 -6.49
N GLY A 98 -2.86 12.10 -6.55
CA GLY A 98 -3.36 11.52 -7.81
C GLY A 98 -2.41 10.49 -8.44
N GLY A 99 -1.73 9.66 -7.64
CA GLY A 99 -0.79 8.66 -8.14
C GLY A 99 0.66 9.14 -8.29
N LYS A 100 0.90 10.46 -8.19
CA LYS A 100 2.24 11.03 -8.31
C LYS A 100 2.86 11.27 -6.95
N GLY A 101 3.88 10.48 -6.62
CA GLY A 101 4.65 10.58 -5.38
C GLY A 101 5.71 11.69 -5.38
N TYR A 102 5.84 12.36 -4.24
CA TYR A 102 6.82 13.40 -3.96
C TYR A 102 7.54 13.05 -2.66
N ALA A 103 8.85 12.86 -2.73
CA ALA A 103 9.68 12.63 -1.54
C ALA A 103 9.96 13.96 -0.84
N VAL A 104 9.21 14.26 0.22
CA VAL A 104 9.32 15.47 1.05
C VAL A 104 10.39 15.26 2.11
N LYS A 105 11.30 16.23 2.22
CA LYS A 105 12.34 16.29 3.25
C LYS A 105 11.88 17.17 4.39
N LEU A 106 11.88 16.64 5.61
CA LEU A 106 11.51 17.35 6.82
C LEU A 106 12.73 17.44 7.75
N TYR A 107 13.32 18.63 7.82
CA TYR A 107 14.45 18.90 8.71
C TYR A 107 13.94 19.31 10.09
N ARG A 108 14.49 18.72 11.15
CA ARG A 108 14.00 18.90 12.53
C ARG A 108 13.95 20.37 13.00
N ASP A 109 14.90 21.19 12.57
CA ASP A 109 14.97 22.62 12.88
C ASP A 109 13.92 23.45 12.13
N GLN A 110 13.48 22.96 10.97
CA GLN A 110 12.44 23.57 10.15
C GLN A 110 11.04 23.16 10.58
N VAL A 111 10.87 21.93 11.07
CA VAL A 111 9.54 21.35 11.34
C VAL A 111 9.21 21.21 12.82
N GLY A 112 10.12 21.60 13.71
CA GLY A 112 9.92 21.42 15.14
C GLY A 112 10.55 22.49 16.01
N SER A 113 10.59 22.22 17.31
CA SER A 113 11.30 23.02 18.31
C SER A 113 11.81 22.13 19.44
N LEU A 114 12.98 22.48 19.97
CA LEU A 114 13.58 21.76 21.10
C LEU A 114 12.97 22.25 22.43
N SER A 115 12.40 21.32 23.20
CA SER A 115 11.97 21.55 24.58
C SER A 115 12.65 20.52 25.49
N GLY A 116 13.56 20.97 26.35
CA GLY A 116 14.44 20.07 27.11
C GLY A 116 15.34 19.27 26.17
N SER A 117 15.20 17.95 26.18
CA SER A 117 15.92 17.02 25.28
C SER A 117 15.07 16.51 24.12
N THR A 118 13.82 16.97 24.00
CA THR A 118 12.84 16.44 23.04
C THR A 118 12.54 17.47 21.95
N TRP A 119 12.62 17.06 20.69
CA TRP A 119 12.22 17.87 19.55
C TRP A 119 10.76 17.59 19.24
N ASN A 120 9.90 18.54 19.59
CA ASN A 120 8.48 18.47 19.31
C ASN A 120 8.26 18.95 17.88
N VAL A 121 7.54 18.16 17.09
CA VAL A 121 7.14 18.51 15.72
C VAL A 121 5.96 19.48 15.79
N ASP A 122 5.89 20.40 14.83
CA ASP A 122 4.84 21.41 14.68
C ASP A 122 4.09 21.11 13.37
N ALA A 123 2.80 20.79 13.48
CA ALA A 123 1.98 20.38 12.34
C ALA A 123 1.92 21.46 11.25
N LEU A 124 1.86 22.74 11.62
CA LEU A 124 1.78 23.85 10.68
C LEU A 124 3.09 24.00 9.89
N LYS A 125 4.23 23.82 10.54
CA LYS A 125 5.54 23.82 9.86
C LYS A 125 5.71 22.62 8.93
N VAL A 126 5.25 21.44 9.34
CA VAL A 126 5.23 20.25 8.47
C VAL A 126 4.37 20.48 7.23
N ALA A 127 3.15 21.01 7.40
CA ALA A 127 2.25 21.30 6.28
C ALA A 127 2.86 22.32 5.28
N LYS A 128 3.54 23.36 5.79
CA LYS A 128 4.29 24.32 4.96
C LYS A 128 5.43 23.65 4.19
N ALA A 129 6.20 22.80 4.86
CA ALA A 129 7.30 22.06 4.25
C ALA A 129 6.81 21.10 3.15
N ILE A 130 5.67 20.43 3.37
CA ILE A 130 5.02 19.59 2.35
C ILE A 130 4.58 20.45 1.16
N GLN A 131 3.82 21.52 1.39
CA GLN A 131 3.30 22.36 0.30
C GLN A 131 4.43 22.96 -0.55
N SER A 132 5.49 23.48 0.07
CA SER A 132 6.63 24.07 -0.66
C SER A 132 7.38 23.08 -1.56
N GLN A 133 7.38 21.79 -1.23
CA GLN A 133 8.08 20.74 -1.99
C GLN A 133 7.18 20.02 -3.00
N VAL A 134 5.90 19.86 -2.69
CA VAL A 134 4.91 19.23 -3.59
C VAL A 134 4.38 20.21 -4.63
N GLY A 135 4.08 21.44 -4.19
CA GLY A 135 3.56 22.53 -5.01
C GLY A 135 2.28 23.15 -4.42
N GLU A 136 2.22 24.48 -4.39
CA GLU A 136 1.06 25.25 -3.89
C GLU A 136 -0.22 25.04 -4.72
N ASP A 137 -0.09 24.63 -5.99
CA ASP A 137 -1.23 24.33 -6.86
C ASP A 137 -1.85 22.96 -6.59
N LEU A 138 -1.09 22.04 -5.97
CA LEU A 138 -1.52 20.67 -5.70
C LEU A 138 -2.04 20.49 -4.28
N ILE A 139 -1.37 21.12 -3.31
CA ILE A 139 -1.66 20.95 -1.89
C ILE A 139 -2.05 22.27 -1.26
N GLY A 140 -3.12 22.23 -0.46
CA GLY A 140 -3.50 23.28 0.47
C GLY A 140 -3.35 22.82 1.91
N TYR A 141 -3.16 23.78 2.80
CA TYR A 141 -3.26 23.54 4.24
C TYR A 141 -4.07 24.65 4.91
N ARG A 142 -4.61 24.37 6.09
CA ARG A 142 -5.31 25.34 6.92
C ARG A 142 -5.19 25.00 8.40
N GLU A 143 -4.86 26.00 9.21
CA GLU A 143 -4.96 25.89 10.67
C GLU A 143 -6.42 25.92 11.10
N LEU A 144 -6.81 24.95 11.92
CA LEU A 144 -8.16 24.73 12.42
C LEU A 144 -8.38 25.48 13.73
N GLU A 145 -9.64 25.65 14.12
CA GLU A 145 -10.01 26.42 15.32
C GLU A 145 -9.55 25.75 16.63
N ASP A 146 -9.27 24.46 16.59
CA ASP A 146 -8.77 23.68 17.73
C ASP A 146 -7.25 23.50 17.74
N GLY A 147 -6.52 24.20 16.86
CA GLY A 147 -5.05 24.19 16.79
C GLY A 147 -4.46 23.11 15.89
N ARG A 148 -5.27 22.17 15.38
CA ARG A 148 -4.84 21.17 14.40
C ARG A 148 -4.67 21.78 13.01
N VAL A 149 -4.09 21.01 12.08
CA VAL A 149 -3.86 21.49 10.71
C VAL A 149 -4.48 20.53 9.70
N ALA A 150 -5.40 21.03 8.88
CA ALA A 150 -5.92 20.29 7.74
C ALA A 150 -4.94 20.40 6.56
N LEU A 151 -4.61 19.26 5.94
CA LEU A 151 -3.87 19.12 4.70
C LEU A 151 -4.79 18.49 3.65
N TYR A 152 -4.94 19.12 2.49
CA TYR A 152 -5.90 18.69 1.48
C TYR A 152 -5.37 18.90 0.06
N SER A 153 -5.93 18.14 -0.87
CA SER A 153 -5.64 18.29 -2.29
C SER A 153 -6.44 19.43 -2.90
N LYS A 154 -5.78 20.35 -3.61
CA LYS A 154 -6.47 21.40 -4.38
C LYS A 154 -7.02 20.89 -5.71
N THR A 155 -6.56 19.73 -6.16
CA THR A 155 -6.95 19.13 -7.45
C THR A 155 -8.12 18.16 -7.33
N GLY A 156 -8.58 17.88 -6.10
CA GLY A 156 -9.64 16.90 -5.85
C GLY A 156 -9.17 15.45 -5.92
N GLN A 157 -7.89 15.24 -6.18
CA GLN A 157 -7.23 13.93 -6.16
C GLN A 157 -7.03 13.43 -4.73
N SER A 158 -6.94 12.11 -4.57
CA SER A 158 -6.64 11.50 -3.27
C SER A 158 -5.23 11.84 -2.87
N LEU A 159 -5.08 12.08 -1.58
CA LEU A 159 -3.84 12.35 -0.90
C LEU A 159 -3.41 11.10 -0.14
N ARG A 160 -2.24 10.58 -0.48
CA ARG A 160 -1.61 9.48 0.24
C ARG A 160 -0.31 9.97 0.86
N VAL A 161 -0.09 9.63 2.12
CA VAL A 161 1.11 10.00 2.87
C VAL A 161 1.67 8.77 3.54
N ALA A 162 2.95 8.48 3.32
CA ALA A 162 3.64 7.37 3.97
C ALA A 162 5.03 7.81 4.42
N ASP A 163 5.44 7.40 5.61
CA ASP A 163 6.83 7.61 6.06
C ASP A 163 7.79 6.78 5.21
N LEU A 164 8.95 7.36 4.86
CA LEU A 164 10.03 6.68 4.14
C LEU A 164 11.21 6.41 5.08
N PRO A 165 12.03 5.38 4.79
CA PRO A 165 13.22 5.10 5.56
C PRO A 165 14.21 6.28 5.58
N PHE A 166 15.01 6.36 6.64
CA PHE A 166 16.11 7.31 6.69
C PHE A 166 17.14 7.02 5.58
N GLY A 167 17.83 8.08 5.15
CA GLY A 167 18.89 7.97 4.15
C GLY A 167 20.18 7.35 4.67
N ASP A 168 20.34 7.21 6.00
CA ASP A 168 21.48 6.53 6.61
C ASP A 168 21.33 5.00 6.48
N PRO A 169 22.30 4.30 5.88
CA PRO A 169 22.30 2.83 5.87
C PRO A 169 22.20 2.18 7.26
N HIS A 170 22.65 2.85 8.33
CA HIS A 170 22.55 2.32 9.70
C HIS A 170 21.10 2.30 10.21
N PHE A 171 20.26 3.23 9.72
CA PHE A 171 18.87 3.38 10.13
C PHE A 171 17.88 3.09 8.99
N ALA A 172 18.31 2.39 7.94
CA ALA A 172 17.50 2.12 6.75
C ALA A 172 16.26 1.24 7.01
N ASP A 173 16.21 0.57 8.16
CA ASP A 173 15.03 -0.19 8.58
C ASP A 173 13.96 0.69 9.26
N TYR A 174 14.36 1.86 9.75
CA TYR A 174 13.53 2.78 10.52
C TYR A 174 13.08 3.98 9.68
N THR A 175 11.93 4.53 10.05
CA THR A 175 11.41 5.79 9.53
C THR A 175 11.26 6.80 10.65
N SER A 176 11.03 8.06 10.29
CA SER A 176 10.78 9.12 11.26
C SER A 176 9.44 9.02 11.99
N GLY A 177 8.50 8.22 11.46
CA GLY A 177 7.14 8.09 11.99
C GLY A 177 6.35 9.40 12.08
N ILE A 178 6.76 10.45 11.37
CA ILE A 178 6.16 11.77 11.48
C ILE A 178 4.74 11.72 10.91
N ALA A 179 4.54 11.06 9.78
CA ALA A 179 3.20 10.94 9.21
C ALA A 179 2.29 10.14 10.14
N ALA A 180 2.79 9.04 10.71
CA ALA A 180 2.01 8.20 11.62
C ALA A 180 1.69 8.89 12.96
N ASN A 181 2.64 9.64 13.52
CA ASN A 181 2.46 10.34 14.79
C ASN A 181 1.59 11.59 14.64
N LEU A 182 1.63 12.27 13.48
CA LEU A 182 0.70 13.35 13.14
C LEU A 182 -0.71 12.86 12.77
N GLY A 183 -0.94 11.55 12.64
CA GLY A 183 -2.24 10.99 12.25
C GLY A 183 -2.58 11.13 10.76
N ILE A 184 -1.58 11.34 9.90
CA ILE A 184 -1.78 11.51 8.45
C ILE A 184 -1.23 10.35 7.60
N HIS A 185 -0.54 9.38 8.21
CA HIS A 185 -0.07 8.17 7.53
C HIS A 185 -1.27 7.41 6.96
N SER A 186 -1.34 7.29 5.64
CA SER A 186 -2.39 6.57 4.93
C SER A 186 -2.34 5.07 5.21
N GLY A 187 -3.50 4.46 5.38
CA GLY A 187 -3.60 3.07 5.81
C GLY A 187 -3.58 2.93 7.33
N VAL A 188 -2.94 1.87 7.82
CA VAL A 188 -3.06 1.41 9.20
C VAL A 188 -1.85 1.85 10.01
N ALA A 189 -2.08 2.58 11.10
CA ALA A 189 -1.06 2.90 12.08
C ALA A 189 -1.24 2.06 13.35
N GLY A 190 -0.17 1.38 13.78
CA GLY A 190 -0.17 0.55 14.97
C GLY A 190 -0.16 1.32 16.28
N GLY A 191 -0.21 0.55 17.37
CA GLY A 191 -0.03 1.09 18.71
C GLY A 191 1.43 1.34 19.06
N GLU A 192 1.63 1.85 20.27
CA GLU A 192 2.95 1.96 20.90
C GLU A 192 3.39 0.58 21.43
N ILE A 193 4.61 0.20 21.06
CA ILE A 193 5.29 -1.05 21.42
C ILE A 193 6.57 -0.70 22.15
N ALA A 194 6.87 -1.36 23.27
CA ALA A 194 8.15 -1.14 23.95
C ALA A 194 9.31 -1.69 23.08
N ALA A 195 10.35 -0.90 22.85
CA ALA A 195 11.51 -1.33 22.07
C ALA A 195 12.13 -2.61 22.64
N GLY A 196 12.44 -3.57 21.76
CA GLY A 196 13.00 -4.87 22.12
C GLY A 196 12.04 -5.82 22.83
N SER A 197 10.77 -5.45 23.03
CA SER A 197 9.74 -6.39 23.46
C SER A 197 9.32 -7.32 22.32
N ALA A 198 8.68 -8.43 22.70
CA ALA A 198 8.23 -9.48 21.80
C ALA A 198 6.81 -9.93 22.19
N PRO A 199 6.04 -10.54 21.27
CA PRO A 199 4.68 -10.97 21.57
C PRO A 199 4.65 -12.10 22.63
N SER A 200 3.49 -12.24 23.29
CA SER A 200 3.29 -13.22 24.36
C SER A 200 3.08 -14.66 23.85
N SER A 201 2.72 -14.82 22.57
CA SER A 201 2.52 -16.10 21.90
C SER A 201 2.96 -16.02 20.44
N ASP A 202 3.20 -17.18 19.83
CA ASP A 202 3.38 -17.28 18.38
C ASP A 202 2.04 -16.96 17.71
N GLY A 203 2.08 -16.60 16.43
CA GLY A 203 0.88 -16.28 15.68
C GLY A 203 1.12 -16.16 14.18
N VAL A 204 0.04 -15.98 13.44
CA VAL A 204 0.05 -15.72 12.00
C VAL A 204 -0.84 -14.52 11.74
N ILE A 205 -0.26 -13.45 11.21
CA ILE A 205 -0.97 -12.23 10.85
C ILE A 205 -1.27 -12.28 9.35
N ARG A 206 -2.52 -12.04 8.96
CA ARG A 206 -2.90 -11.83 7.57
C ARG A 206 -3.02 -10.35 7.27
N ILE A 207 -2.44 -9.94 6.15
CA ILE A 207 -2.60 -8.60 5.56
C ILE A 207 -3.20 -8.80 4.16
N ALA A 208 -4.34 -8.17 3.90
CA ALA A 208 -5.02 -8.24 2.61
C ALA A 208 -5.41 -6.84 2.10
N SER A 209 -5.31 -6.64 0.78
CA SER A 209 -5.73 -5.40 0.11
C SER A 209 -5.79 -5.60 -1.40
N GLY A 210 -6.81 -5.08 -2.08
CA GLY A 210 -6.84 -5.03 -3.56
C GLY A 210 -6.60 -6.36 -4.29
N GLY A 211 -6.94 -7.51 -3.67
CA GLY A 211 -6.66 -8.84 -4.22
C GLY A 211 -5.28 -9.43 -3.86
N HIS A 212 -4.43 -8.68 -3.17
CA HIS A 212 -3.24 -9.19 -2.49
C HIS A 212 -3.59 -9.77 -1.12
N THR A 213 -2.92 -10.84 -0.74
CA THR A 213 -3.00 -11.42 0.61
C THR A 213 -1.63 -12.00 0.94
N VAL A 214 -1.18 -11.74 2.16
CA VAL A 214 0.06 -12.28 2.70
C VAL A 214 -0.16 -12.68 4.15
N ASP A 215 0.33 -13.87 4.51
CA ASP A 215 0.31 -14.41 5.86
C ASP A 215 1.73 -14.38 6.42
N ILE A 216 1.89 -13.79 7.60
CA ILE A 216 3.18 -13.56 8.27
C ILE A 216 3.21 -14.36 9.56
N SER A 217 4.07 -15.37 9.61
CA SER A 217 4.35 -16.11 10.84
C SER A 217 5.22 -15.29 11.78
N VAL A 218 4.74 -15.11 13.01
CA VAL A 218 5.40 -14.39 14.09
C VAL A 218 5.67 -15.36 15.25
N LEU A 219 6.86 -15.27 15.82
CA LEU A 219 7.33 -16.05 16.96
C LEU A 219 7.40 -15.15 18.20
N GLN A 220 7.31 -15.74 19.40
CA GLN A 220 7.54 -15.07 20.69
C GLN A 220 8.93 -14.46 20.86
N THR A 221 9.86 -14.76 19.95
CA THR A 221 11.22 -14.19 19.95
C THR A 221 11.36 -13.03 18.97
N ASP A 222 10.39 -12.79 18.11
CA ASP A 222 10.46 -11.72 17.12
C ASP A 222 10.18 -10.37 17.79
N THR A 223 11.07 -9.42 17.58
CA THR A 223 10.83 -8.01 17.93
C THR A 223 9.95 -7.34 16.87
N ALA A 224 9.47 -6.11 17.14
CA ALA A 224 8.76 -5.32 16.12
C ALA A 224 9.61 -5.10 14.85
N GLU A 225 10.93 -5.00 14.99
CA GLU A 225 11.86 -4.91 13.86
C GLU A 225 11.88 -6.19 13.02
N ASP A 226 11.97 -7.35 13.67
CA ASP A 226 11.93 -8.66 12.99
C ASP A 226 10.61 -8.85 12.24
N ILE A 227 9.50 -8.48 12.88
CA ILE A 227 8.17 -8.55 12.27
C ILE A 227 8.08 -7.59 11.07
N ALA A 228 8.53 -6.35 11.20
CA ALA A 228 8.53 -5.38 10.10
C ALA A 228 9.37 -5.89 8.90
N LYS A 229 10.53 -6.51 9.17
CA LYS A 229 11.37 -7.13 8.14
C LYS A 229 10.68 -8.31 7.46
N LYS A 230 10.00 -9.18 8.21
CA LYS A 230 9.21 -10.29 7.65
C LYS A 230 8.08 -9.78 6.76
N ILE A 231 7.34 -8.76 7.21
CA ILE A 231 6.28 -8.14 6.41
C ILE A 231 6.87 -7.56 5.11
N LYS A 232 7.95 -6.77 5.18
CA LYS A 232 8.63 -6.21 3.99
C LYS A 232 9.07 -7.31 3.02
N GLY A 233 9.66 -8.39 3.54
CA GLY A 233 10.14 -9.51 2.73
C GLY A 233 9.05 -10.30 2.04
N LEU A 234 7.90 -10.52 2.71
CA LEU A 234 6.80 -11.33 2.20
C LEU A 234 5.80 -10.53 1.35
N ALA A 235 5.51 -9.28 1.72
CA ALA A 235 4.60 -8.42 0.95
C ALA A 235 5.24 -7.94 -0.36
N GLY A 236 6.57 -7.90 -0.48
CA GLY A 236 7.24 -7.47 -1.70
C GLY A 236 7.01 -5.99 -1.98
N SER A 237 6.60 -5.63 -3.21
CA SER A 237 6.59 -4.22 -3.63
C SER A 237 5.29 -3.46 -3.42
N TRP A 238 4.17 -4.11 -3.07
CA TRP A 238 2.84 -3.47 -3.03
C TRP A 238 2.52 -2.80 -1.69
N LEU A 239 3.29 -3.06 -0.63
CA LEU A 239 3.08 -2.52 0.71
C LEU A 239 4.25 -1.63 1.14
N ASP A 240 3.94 -0.45 1.65
CA ASP A 240 4.88 0.36 2.42
C ASP A 240 4.78 -0.03 3.90
N VAL A 241 5.93 -0.35 4.48
CA VAL A 241 6.06 -0.76 5.89
C VAL A 241 7.01 0.21 6.57
N SER A 242 6.46 0.97 7.51
CA SER A 242 7.21 1.93 8.32
C SER A 242 7.41 1.38 9.72
N LEU A 243 8.64 1.46 10.22
CA LEU A 243 8.98 1.18 11.61
C LEU A 243 9.50 2.47 12.23
N TYR A 244 8.69 3.08 13.09
CA TYR A 244 9.11 4.20 13.90
C TYR A 244 9.76 3.70 15.19
N ASP A 245 10.80 4.39 15.63
CA ASP A 245 11.35 4.28 16.99
C ASP A 245 11.62 5.68 17.53
N ALA A 246 11.09 5.98 18.71
CA ALA A 246 11.32 7.24 19.40
C ALA A 246 12.79 7.42 19.86
N ASP A 247 13.50 6.31 20.11
CA ASP A 247 14.89 6.30 20.58
C ASP A 247 15.72 5.28 19.79
N LEU A 248 16.29 5.73 18.67
CA LEU A 248 17.12 4.91 17.78
C LEU A 248 18.47 4.50 18.38
N SER A 249 18.87 5.05 19.53
CA SER A 249 20.17 4.80 20.15
C SER A 249 20.14 3.72 21.24
N GLY A 250 18.95 3.34 21.70
CA GLY A 250 18.76 2.56 22.92
C GLY A 250 17.63 1.54 22.83
N SER A 251 17.46 0.75 23.91
CA SER A 251 16.42 -0.27 24.02
C SER A 251 15.23 0.19 24.88
N SER A 252 15.10 1.49 25.14
CA SER A 252 14.07 2.08 26.02
C SER A 252 13.02 2.91 25.26
N GLY A 253 13.06 2.89 23.93
CA GLY A 253 12.17 3.64 23.06
C GLY A 253 10.78 3.05 22.91
N SER A 254 9.91 3.85 22.29
CA SER A 254 8.58 3.47 21.84
C SER A 254 8.62 3.24 20.34
N GLN A 255 8.23 2.05 19.91
CA GLN A 255 8.18 1.64 18.53
C GLN A 255 6.75 1.59 18.02
N ARG A 256 6.58 1.81 16.72
CA ARG A 256 5.29 1.65 16.03
C ARG A 256 5.51 1.13 14.62
N ILE A 257 4.68 0.17 14.21
CA ILE A 257 4.61 -0.26 12.81
C ILE A 257 3.41 0.42 12.15
N SER A 258 3.64 0.98 10.96
CA SER A 258 2.56 1.53 10.13
C SER A 258 2.64 0.93 8.73
N LEU A 259 1.49 0.64 8.16
CA LEU A 259 1.32 -0.09 6.90
C LEU A 259 0.48 0.73 5.93
N ALA A 260 0.86 0.78 4.67
CA ALA A 260 0.09 1.46 3.62
C ALA A 260 0.20 0.71 2.30
N ALA A 261 -0.91 0.36 1.66
CA ALA A 261 -0.86 -0.15 0.29
C ALA A 261 -0.37 0.96 -0.65
N LYS A 262 0.50 0.63 -1.61
CA LYS A 262 1.08 1.63 -2.53
C LYS A 262 0.11 2.16 -3.58
N ASP A 263 -0.92 1.39 -3.89
CA ASP A 263 -2.02 1.80 -4.76
C ASP A 263 -3.06 2.68 -4.02
N GLY A 264 -2.91 2.87 -2.71
CA GLY A 264 -3.86 3.59 -1.87
C GLY A 264 -5.08 2.77 -1.44
N SER A 265 -5.12 1.48 -1.79
CA SER A 265 -6.19 0.58 -1.37
C SER A 265 -6.19 0.41 0.15
N PRO A 266 -7.38 0.33 0.78
CA PRO A 266 -7.47 0.02 2.20
C PRO A 266 -6.85 -1.35 2.53
N LEU A 267 -6.28 -1.46 3.72
CA LEU A 267 -5.72 -2.68 4.27
C LEU A 267 -6.71 -3.35 5.22
N ALA A 268 -6.81 -4.67 5.15
CA ALA A 268 -7.39 -5.51 6.18
C ALA A 268 -6.26 -6.28 6.87
N VAL A 269 -6.11 -6.08 8.18
CA VAL A 269 -5.10 -6.75 8.99
C VAL A 269 -5.78 -7.48 10.14
N TYR A 270 -5.49 -8.76 10.32
CA TYR A 270 -6.06 -9.56 11.39
C TYR A 270 -5.26 -10.83 11.66
N ASP A 271 -5.43 -11.37 12.86
CA ASP A 271 -4.82 -12.64 13.25
C ASP A 271 -5.57 -13.82 12.62
N VAL A 272 -4.83 -14.67 11.90
CA VAL A 272 -5.27 -16.03 11.51
C VAL A 272 -5.07 -16.94 12.72
N GLN A 273 -3.86 -16.92 13.27
CA GLN A 273 -3.45 -17.69 14.45
C GLN A 273 -2.93 -16.75 15.54
N GLY A 274 -3.23 -17.06 16.80
CA GLY A 274 -2.81 -16.25 17.95
C GLY A 274 -3.55 -14.91 18.01
N ASP A 275 -2.87 -13.89 18.51
CA ASP A 275 -3.43 -12.57 18.78
C ASP A 275 -2.37 -11.45 18.68
N VAL A 276 -1.42 -11.57 17.76
CA VAL A 276 -0.25 -10.68 17.67
C VAL A 276 -0.64 -9.33 17.05
N ALA A 277 -1.48 -9.32 16.01
CA ALA A 277 -1.91 -8.09 15.35
C ALA A 277 -2.75 -7.22 16.30
N ASN A 278 -3.62 -7.84 17.11
CA ASN A 278 -4.42 -7.13 18.10
C ASN A 278 -3.63 -6.77 19.37
N SER A 279 -3.08 -7.75 20.09
CA SER A 279 -2.56 -7.51 21.44
C SER A 279 -1.16 -6.88 21.48
N PHE A 280 -0.31 -7.17 20.49
CA PHE A 280 1.09 -6.71 20.48
C PHE A 280 1.28 -5.49 19.57
N LEU A 281 0.98 -5.64 18.28
CA LEU A 281 1.21 -4.58 17.30
C LEU A 281 0.10 -3.51 17.30
N ARG A 282 -1.11 -3.91 17.73
CA ARG A 282 -2.32 -3.09 17.70
C ARG A 282 -2.56 -2.48 16.32
N ILE A 283 -2.49 -3.31 15.28
CA ILE A 283 -2.71 -2.96 13.86
C ILE A 283 -3.93 -3.68 13.26
N ASP A 284 -4.65 -4.48 14.03
CA ASP A 284 -5.83 -5.18 13.55
C ASP A 284 -6.97 -4.21 13.18
N THR A 285 -7.70 -4.57 12.12
CA THR A 285 -8.80 -3.78 11.55
C THR A 285 -10.06 -4.61 11.31
N ALA A 286 -10.05 -5.89 11.70
CA ALA A 286 -11.15 -6.83 11.50
C ALA A 286 -11.86 -7.16 12.82
N LEU A 287 -13.07 -7.68 12.72
CA LEU A 287 -13.76 -8.36 13.82
C LEU A 287 -13.46 -9.86 13.75
N ARG A 288 -12.68 -10.37 14.70
CA ARG A 288 -12.37 -11.81 14.82
C ARG A 288 -12.98 -12.38 16.10
N SER A 289 -13.59 -13.56 16.02
CA SER A 289 -14.14 -14.25 17.19
C SER A 289 -13.06 -14.60 18.21
N ALA A 290 -13.35 -14.40 19.49
CA ALA A 290 -12.41 -14.70 20.58
C ALA A 290 -12.36 -16.20 20.95
N SER A 291 -13.30 -16.99 20.43
CA SER A 291 -13.44 -18.42 20.74
C SER A 291 -13.79 -19.25 19.50
N ASN A 292 -13.75 -20.58 19.66
CA ASN A 292 -13.99 -21.54 18.57
C ASN A 292 -15.45 -21.48 18.16
N VAL A 293 -15.71 -21.25 16.88
CA VAL A 293 -17.06 -21.14 16.30
C VAL A 293 -17.44 -22.35 15.44
N SER A 294 -16.60 -23.39 15.35
CA SER A 294 -16.89 -24.60 14.55
C SER A 294 -18.22 -25.27 14.93
N GLY A 295 -18.59 -25.23 16.22
CA GLY A 295 -19.86 -25.74 16.74
C GLY A 295 -20.98 -24.70 16.85
N TRP A 296 -20.77 -23.46 16.37
CA TRP A 296 -21.76 -22.40 16.48
C TRP A 296 -23.01 -22.75 15.64
N THR A 297 -24.18 -22.56 16.24
CA THR A 297 -25.47 -22.69 15.59
C THR A 297 -26.26 -21.43 15.91
N GLY A 298 -26.68 -20.73 14.86
CA GLY A 298 -27.42 -19.50 15.04
C GLY A 298 -28.80 -19.72 15.66
N SER A 299 -29.20 -18.76 16.47
CA SER A 299 -30.38 -18.85 17.34
C SER A 299 -31.22 -17.57 17.36
N GLY A 300 -30.76 -16.50 16.72
CA GLY A 300 -31.38 -15.19 16.83
C GLY A 300 -31.12 -14.30 15.62
N SER A 301 -31.03 -13.00 15.88
CA SER A 301 -30.84 -11.98 14.85
C SER A 301 -29.43 -11.43 14.95
N LEU A 302 -28.75 -11.29 13.82
CA LEU A 302 -27.46 -10.62 13.70
C LEU A 302 -27.64 -9.35 12.86
N SER A 303 -27.36 -8.20 13.44
CA SER A 303 -27.35 -6.91 12.73
C SER A 303 -25.90 -6.49 12.49
N ILE A 304 -25.56 -6.18 11.25
CA ILE A 304 -24.24 -5.68 10.83
C ILE A 304 -24.42 -4.28 10.27
N THR A 305 -23.75 -3.30 10.87
CA THR A 305 -23.75 -1.90 10.45
C THR A 305 -22.39 -1.54 9.87
N VAL A 306 -22.40 -0.93 8.70
CA VAL A 306 -21.19 -0.44 8.00
C VAL A 306 -21.57 0.84 7.25
N ASN A 307 -20.67 1.82 7.22
CA ASN A 307 -20.87 3.09 6.52
C ASN A 307 -22.27 3.73 6.74
N GLY A 308 -22.81 3.63 7.97
CA GLY A 308 -24.08 4.23 8.39
C GLY A 308 -25.36 3.47 8.04
N TYR A 309 -25.30 2.33 7.35
CA TYR A 309 -26.46 1.47 7.08
C TYR A 309 -26.34 0.10 7.74
N THR A 310 -27.48 -0.56 7.99
CA THR A 310 -27.55 -1.81 8.75
C THR A 310 -28.31 -2.89 7.96
N HIS A 311 -27.70 -4.07 7.83
CA HIS A 311 -28.42 -5.28 7.43
C HIS A 311 -28.68 -6.18 8.63
N THR A 312 -29.89 -6.72 8.69
CA THR A 312 -30.26 -7.73 9.70
C THR A 312 -30.41 -9.10 9.06
N ILE A 313 -29.81 -10.11 9.67
CA ILE A 313 -29.78 -11.51 9.23
C ILE A 313 -30.40 -12.36 10.33
N ASP A 314 -31.44 -13.14 9.99
CA ASP A 314 -31.93 -14.21 10.87
C ASP A 314 -30.97 -15.40 10.81
N THR A 315 -30.28 -15.67 11.91
CA THR A 315 -29.28 -16.75 12.00
C THR A 315 -29.89 -18.08 12.42
N LYS A 316 -31.18 -18.13 12.75
CA LYS A 316 -31.78 -19.32 13.38
C LYS A 316 -31.60 -20.59 12.53
N GLY A 317 -30.89 -21.55 13.10
CA GLY A 317 -30.61 -22.85 12.47
C GLY A 317 -29.48 -22.84 11.43
N MET A 318 -28.82 -21.70 11.21
CA MET A 318 -27.62 -21.61 10.38
C MET A 318 -26.41 -22.20 11.12
N ASN A 319 -25.57 -22.93 10.40
CA ASN A 319 -24.22 -23.23 10.87
C ASN A 319 -23.26 -22.08 10.49
N ILE A 320 -22.01 -22.15 10.96
CA ILE A 320 -21.04 -21.08 10.73
C ILE A 320 -20.70 -20.85 9.24
N ASN A 321 -20.67 -21.89 8.42
CA ASN A 321 -20.42 -21.75 6.97
C ASN A 321 -21.63 -21.09 6.27
N ASP A 322 -22.85 -21.44 6.69
CA ASP A 322 -24.07 -20.81 6.17
C ASP A 322 -24.06 -19.31 6.49
N LEU A 323 -23.63 -18.94 7.69
CA LEU A 323 -23.49 -17.53 8.08
C LEU A 323 -22.47 -16.80 7.20
N VAL A 324 -21.27 -17.34 7.02
CA VAL A 324 -20.22 -16.75 6.16
C VAL A 324 -20.74 -16.51 4.75
N ASN A 325 -21.40 -17.51 4.16
CA ASN A 325 -22.00 -17.39 2.84
C ASN A 325 -23.11 -16.35 2.80
N THR A 326 -23.94 -16.29 3.85
CA THR A 326 -25.04 -15.32 3.95
C THR A 326 -24.51 -13.90 4.06
N VAL A 327 -23.50 -13.64 4.90
CA VAL A 327 -22.86 -12.31 5.01
C VAL A 327 -22.26 -11.90 3.67
N ASN A 328 -21.47 -12.76 3.03
CA ASN A 328 -20.87 -12.46 1.73
C ASN A 328 -21.91 -12.27 0.60
N ALA A 329 -23.05 -12.95 0.68
CA ALA A 329 -24.16 -12.78 -0.27
C ALA A 329 -25.00 -11.53 -0.02
N ARG A 330 -25.05 -11.02 1.22
CA ARG A 330 -25.69 -9.73 1.56
C ARG A 330 -24.82 -8.56 1.12
N PHE A 331 -23.52 -8.59 1.43
CA PHE A 331 -22.58 -7.51 1.14
C PHE A 331 -21.85 -7.70 -0.21
N GLN A 332 -22.60 -7.88 -1.31
CA GLN A 332 -22.02 -8.13 -2.64
C GLN A 332 -21.24 -6.94 -3.20
N SER A 333 -21.53 -5.73 -2.70
CA SER A 333 -20.78 -4.50 -2.96
C SER A 333 -19.33 -4.54 -2.46
N GLY A 334 -18.97 -5.53 -1.63
CA GLY A 334 -17.65 -5.65 -1.04
C GLY A 334 -17.40 -4.73 0.14
N ASP A 335 -18.45 -4.21 0.78
CA ASP A 335 -18.31 -3.35 1.97
C ASP A 335 -17.88 -4.18 3.19
N VAL A 336 -18.35 -5.42 3.29
CA VAL A 336 -17.96 -6.42 4.30
C VAL A 336 -17.68 -7.76 3.63
N ARG A 337 -16.65 -8.44 4.09
CA ARG A 337 -16.34 -9.84 3.79
C ARG A 337 -16.29 -10.63 5.07
N ALA A 338 -16.82 -11.86 5.00
CA ALA A 338 -16.72 -12.83 6.08
C ALA A 338 -15.89 -14.04 5.63
N GLU A 339 -15.10 -14.60 6.53
CA GLU A 339 -14.39 -15.86 6.32
C GLU A 339 -14.20 -16.63 7.62
N LEU A 340 -13.72 -17.87 7.48
CA LEU A 340 -13.24 -18.68 8.60
C LEU A 340 -11.73 -18.84 8.48
N VAL A 341 -11.04 -18.60 9.58
CA VAL A 341 -9.62 -18.87 9.74
C VAL A 341 -9.42 -19.96 10.78
N GLU A 342 -8.38 -20.77 10.62
CA GLU A 342 -8.03 -21.83 11.57
C GLU A 342 -6.90 -21.34 12.48
N ASP A 343 -7.22 -21.18 13.78
CA ASP A 343 -6.26 -20.80 14.83
C ASP A 343 -5.35 -21.97 15.21
N ASP A 344 -5.95 -23.16 15.28
CA ASP A 344 -5.31 -24.47 15.43
C ASP A 344 -6.21 -25.54 14.77
N THR A 345 -5.75 -26.78 14.75
CA THR A 345 -6.44 -27.93 14.16
C THR A 345 -7.84 -28.10 14.76
N GLY A 346 -8.88 -27.81 13.97
CA GLY A 346 -10.28 -27.88 14.40
C GLY A 346 -10.76 -26.67 15.19
N ASP A 347 -9.94 -25.63 15.29
CA ASP A 347 -10.29 -24.37 15.94
C ASP A 347 -10.57 -23.26 14.93
N ALA A 348 -11.84 -23.22 14.46
CA ALA A 348 -12.30 -22.22 13.51
C ALA A 348 -12.64 -20.91 14.22
N ARG A 349 -12.17 -19.80 13.67
CA ARG A 349 -12.47 -18.44 14.11
C ARG A 349 -13.22 -17.72 13.00
N PHE A 350 -14.30 -17.03 13.36
CA PHE A 350 -15.07 -16.21 12.43
C PHE A 350 -14.42 -14.85 12.30
N VAL A 351 -14.21 -14.38 11.07
CA VAL A 351 -13.62 -13.07 10.80
C VAL A 351 -14.53 -12.28 9.87
N MET A 352 -14.79 -11.02 10.20
CA MET A 352 -15.38 -10.04 9.32
C MET A 352 -14.42 -8.86 9.12
N TRP A 353 -14.18 -8.48 7.87
CA TRP A 353 -13.30 -7.37 7.52
C TRP A 353 -13.88 -6.58 6.35
N SER A 354 -13.46 -5.32 6.21
CA SER A 354 -13.95 -4.44 5.15
C SER A 354 -12.88 -4.24 4.08
N PRO A 355 -13.11 -4.72 2.83
CA PRO A 355 -12.25 -4.40 1.69
C PRO A 355 -12.14 -2.90 1.38
N LYS A 356 -13.11 -2.09 1.84
CA LYS A 356 -13.14 -0.63 1.67
C LYS A 356 -12.62 0.13 2.89
N GLY A 357 -12.11 -0.58 3.90
CA GLY A 357 -11.57 0.04 5.11
C GLY A 357 -12.63 0.66 6.02
N TYR A 358 -13.89 0.20 5.95
CA TYR A 358 -14.93 0.65 6.87
C TYR A 358 -14.83 -0.01 8.24
N VAL A 359 -15.27 0.72 9.26
CA VAL A 359 -15.61 0.18 10.57
C VAL A 359 -16.84 -0.71 10.43
N ILE A 360 -16.75 -1.92 10.98
CA ILE A 360 -17.84 -2.89 11.04
C ILE A 360 -18.34 -2.94 12.47
N GLU A 361 -19.63 -2.67 12.66
CA GLU A 361 -20.31 -2.87 13.93
C GLU A 361 -21.26 -4.05 13.80
N ALA A 362 -21.30 -4.91 14.82
CA ALA A 362 -22.17 -6.06 14.86
C ALA A 362 -22.93 -6.12 16.19
N GLN A 363 -24.19 -6.54 16.15
CA GLN A 363 -25.04 -6.69 17.33
C GLN A 363 -25.92 -7.94 17.22
N GLY A 364 -26.20 -8.57 18.36
CA GLY A 364 -27.09 -9.72 18.45
C GLY A 364 -26.33 -11.04 18.50
N ASP A 365 -26.72 -12.00 17.65
CA ASP A 365 -26.17 -13.36 17.63
C ASP A 365 -24.84 -13.43 16.87
N ILE A 366 -23.81 -12.80 17.42
CA ILE A 366 -22.47 -12.71 16.83
C ILE A 366 -21.63 -13.93 17.27
N PRO A 367 -21.10 -14.76 16.36
CA PRO A 367 -20.31 -15.94 16.74
C PRO A 367 -19.05 -15.58 17.54
N GLY A 368 -18.97 -16.06 18.78
CA GLY A 368 -17.76 -15.98 19.61
C GLY A 368 -17.31 -14.54 19.96
N LEU A 369 -18.22 -13.56 19.89
CA LEU A 369 -17.99 -12.15 20.23
C LEU A 369 -19.04 -11.66 21.24
N SER A 370 -18.69 -10.64 22.03
CA SER A 370 -19.67 -9.92 22.83
C SER A 370 -20.56 -9.05 21.94
N SER A 371 -21.85 -8.91 22.28
CA SER A 371 -22.76 -8.01 21.59
C SER A 371 -23.01 -6.74 22.43
N PRO A 372 -22.79 -5.52 21.90
CA PRO A 372 -22.28 -5.23 20.55
C PRO A 372 -20.75 -5.44 20.42
N ALA A 373 -20.29 -5.64 19.19
CA ALA A 373 -18.87 -5.67 18.80
C ALA A 373 -18.61 -4.62 17.71
N SER A 374 -17.43 -4.01 17.72
CA SER A 374 -16.99 -3.07 16.68
C SER A 374 -15.54 -3.34 16.31
N SER A 375 -15.23 -3.28 15.02
CA SER A 375 -13.85 -3.39 14.54
C SER A 375 -13.06 -2.18 15.01
N ASP A 376 -11.81 -2.42 15.36
CA ASP A 376 -10.94 -1.39 15.86
C ASP A 376 -10.57 -0.32 14.80
N VAL A 377 -10.37 0.92 15.27
CA VAL A 377 -9.93 2.06 14.45
C VAL A 377 -8.42 2.27 14.63
N ARG A 378 -7.70 2.40 13.52
CA ARG A 378 -6.23 2.52 13.38
C ARG A 378 -5.85 3.78 12.61
N GLY A 379 -6.29 4.92 13.15
CA GLY A 379 -6.07 6.26 12.56
C GLY A 379 -7.21 6.74 11.66
N GLY A 380 -8.18 5.87 11.34
CA GLY A 380 -9.34 6.26 10.56
C GLY A 380 -10.23 7.29 11.24
N VAL A 381 -10.95 8.03 10.39
CA VAL A 381 -11.86 9.10 10.79
C VAL A 381 -13.22 8.81 10.18
N GLY A 382 -14.28 8.97 10.96
CA GLY A 382 -15.64 8.75 10.46
C GLY A 382 -15.97 7.27 10.30
N PRO A 383 -16.49 6.83 9.14
CA PRO A 383 -16.82 5.43 8.91
C PRO A 383 -15.58 4.57 8.63
N TYR A 384 -14.39 5.14 8.48
CA TYR A 384 -13.16 4.42 8.14
C TYR A 384 -12.40 3.94 9.38
N ASN A 385 -11.87 2.73 9.32
CA ASN A 385 -11.00 2.15 10.34
C ASN A 385 -9.53 2.54 10.16
N GLN A 386 -9.16 3.20 9.07
CA GLN A 386 -7.79 3.56 8.74
C GLN A 386 -7.75 4.93 8.06
N VAL A 387 -6.58 5.59 8.02
CA VAL A 387 -6.48 6.91 7.40
C VAL A 387 -6.66 6.76 5.90
N MET A 388 -7.71 7.37 5.38
CA MET A 388 -8.04 7.37 3.96
C MET A 388 -8.38 8.78 3.51
N THR A 389 -8.12 9.08 2.25
CA THR A 389 -8.70 10.25 1.60
C THR A 389 -9.42 9.79 0.34
N GLU A 390 -10.66 10.25 0.22
CA GLU A 390 -11.45 9.99 -0.98
C GLU A 390 -11.14 11.04 -2.05
N ARG A 391 -11.23 10.62 -3.30
CA ARG A 391 -11.18 11.53 -4.45
C ARG A 391 -12.53 12.22 -4.59
N THR A 392 -12.51 13.46 -5.06
CA THR A 392 -13.71 14.10 -5.62
C THR A 392 -13.77 13.86 -7.11
N SER A 393 -14.98 13.73 -7.68
CA SER A 393 -15.20 13.38 -9.09
C SER A 393 -14.61 14.38 -10.10
N ALA A 394 -14.22 15.57 -9.63
CA ALA A 394 -13.48 16.60 -10.36
C ALA A 394 -11.97 16.31 -10.51
N ASP A 395 -11.55 15.04 -10.40
CA ASP A 395 -10.16 14.61 -10.63
C ASP A 395 -9.68 15.08 -12.02
N ILE A 396 -8.74 16.02 -12.03
CA ILE A 396 -8.14 16.61 -13.24
C ILE A 396 -6.89 15.84 -13.72
N GLY A 397 -6.49 14.74 -13.07
CA GLY A 397 -5.33 13.96 -13.46
C GLY A 397 -5.50 12.47 -13.20
N SER A 398 -5.62 11.71 -14.30
CA SER A 398 -5.66 10.25 -14.37
C SER A 398 -6.40 9.59 -13.20
N THR A 399 -7.72 9.51 -13.31
CA THR A 399 -8.45 8.42 -12.69
C THR A 399 -7.82 7.11 -13.20
N ASP A 400 -7.35 6.22 -12.32
CA ASP A 400 -6.98 4.88 -12.76
C ASP A 400 -8.23 4.25 -13.39
N LEU A 401 -8.06 3.44 -14.43
CA LEU A 401 -9.16 2.85 -15.18
C LEU A 401 -10.18 2.21 -14.24
N PHE A 402 -9.73 1.54 -13.18
CA PHE A 402 -10.62 0.89 -12.22
C PHE A 402 -11.43 1.89 -11.39
N GLY A 403 -10.82 3.00 -10.94
CA GLY A 403 -11.55 4.08 -10.28
C GLY A 403 -12.58 4.72 -11.20
N LEU A 404 -12.26 4.88 -12.49
CA LEU A 404 -13.20 5.44 -13.46
C LEU A 404 -14.36 4.48 -13.76
N LEU A 405 -14.08 3.18 -13.76
CA LEU A 405 -15.10 2.13 -13.89
C LEU A 405 -15.97 2.05 -12.64
N ASP A 406 -15.42 2.27 -11.45
CA ASP A 406 -16.19 2.38 -10.21
C ASP A 406 -17.07 3.64 -10.22
N ASP A 407 -16.55 4.79 -10.66
CA ASP A 407 -17.33 6.02 -10.87
C ASP A 407 -18.46 5.79 -11.88
N LEU A 408 -18.19 5.10 -12.99
CA LEU A 408 -19.20 4.73 -13.98
C LEU A 408 -20.26 3.81 -13.38
N MET A 409 -19.85 2.77 -12.63
CA MET A 409 -20.76 1.86 -11.96
C MET A 409 -21.65 2.62 -10.97
N GLN A 410 -21.07 3.53 -10.18
CA GLN A 410 -21.81 4.37 -9.24
C GLN A 410 -22.78 5.29 -9.99
N ALA A 411 -22.35 5.98 -11.04
CA ALA A 411 -23.20 6.88 -11.81
C ALA A 411 -24.37 6.15 -12.49
N VAL A 412 -24.14 4.93 -13.00
CA VAL A 412 -25.19 4.08 -13.58
C VAL A 412 -26.19 3.65 -12.51
N ARG A 413 -25.72 3.22 -11.32
CA ARG A 413 -26.60 2.88 -10.19
C ARG A 413 -27.40 4.10 -9.69
N GLN A 414 -26.81 5.28 -9.80
CA GLN A 414 -27.42 6.55 -9.40
C GLN A 414 -28.41 7.12 -10.43
N GLY A 415 -28.45 6.57 -11.65
CA GLY A 415 -29.24 7.13 -12.75
C GLY A 415 -28.70 8.48 -13.25
N ASP A 416 -27.42 8.77 -13.03
CA ASP A 416 -26.80 10.07 -13.31
C ASP A 416 -26.39 10.21 -14.78
N VAL A 417 -27.39 10.31 -15.67
CA VAL A 417 -27.18 10.33 -17.12
C VAL A 417 -26.30 11.51 -17.56
N GLU A 418 -26.43 12.67 -16.93
CA GLU A 418 -25.62 13.85 -17.25
C GLU A 418 -24.17 13.70 -16.79
N GLY A 419 -23.92 13.17 -15.59
CA GLY A 419 -22.56 12.88 -15.10
C GLY A 419 -21.84 11.85 -15.97
N ILE A 420 -22.56 10.81 -16.42
CA ILE A 420 -22.01 9.81 -17.35
C ILE A 420 -21.61 10.47 -18.67
N SER A 421 -22.52 11.24 -19.29
CA SER A 421 -22.30 11.80 -20.62
C SER A 421 -21.24 12.89 -20.65
N ASN A 422 -21.25 13.80 -19.67
CA ASN A 422 -20.44 15.02 -19.72
C ASN A 422 -19.06 14.84 -19.08
N THR A 423 -18.91 13.89 -18.15
CA THR A 423 -17.70 13.78 -17.32
C THR A 423 -17.02 12.43 -17.44
N ILE A 424 -17.77 11.32 -17.31
CA ILE A 424 -17.17 9.97 -17.23
C ILE A 424 -16.75 9.46 -18.60
N LEU A 425 -17.58 9.61 -19.64
CA LEU A 425 -17.24 9.13 -20.99
C LEU A 425 -15.98 9.80 -21.57
N PRO A 426 -15.79 11.14 -21.49
CA PRO A 426 -14.55 11.77 -21.95
C PRO A 426 -13.30 11.27 -21.21
N LYS A 427 -13.39 11.04 -19.89
CA LYS A 427 -12.29 10.47 -19.10
C LYS A 427 -11.99 9.03 -19.50
N LEU A 428 -13.00 8.27 -19.95
CA LEU A 428 -12.83 6.87 -20.38
C LEU A 428 -12.09 6.80 -21.72
N ASP A 429 -12.38 7.73 -22.62
CA ASP A 429 -11.65 7.88 -23.87
C ASP A 429 -10.16 8.21 -23.59
N GLU A 430 -9.89 9.12 -22.65
CA GLU A 430 -8.51 9.44 -22.24
C GLU A 430 -7.77 8.23 -21.65
N ALA A 431 -8.43 7.45 -20.78
CA ALA A 431 -7.87 6.22 -20.22
C ALA A 431 -7.56 5.16 -21.30
N ILE A 432 -8.40 5.05 -22.33
CA ILE A 432 -8.15 4.17 -23.49
C ILE A 432 -6.90 4.61 -24.24
N ASP A 433 -6.73 5.91 -24.47
CA ASP A 433 -5.56 6.47 -25.15
C ASP A 433 -4.26 6.25 -24.36
N ASP A 434 -4.30 6.34 -23.03
CA ASP A 434 -3.16 6.05 -22.16
C ASP A 434 -2.74 4.58 -22.23
N ILE A 435 -3.69 3.64 -22.19
CA ILE A 435 -3.41 2.20 -22.35
C ILE A 435 -2.80 1.93 -23.73
N LEU A 436 -3.33 2.59 -24.76
CA LEU A 436 -2.80 2.47 -26.10
C LEU A 436 -1.36 2.99 -26.16
N CYS A 437 -1.06 4.12 -25.51
CA CYS A 437 0.29 4.68 -25.41
C CYS A 437 1.27 3.69 -24.76
N VAL A 438 0.95 3.15 -23.58
CA VAL A 438 1.79 2.15 -22.89
C VAL A 438 2.02 0.90 -23.74
N ARG A 439 0.98 0.43 -24.45
CA ARG A 439 1.08 -0.69 -25.38
C ARG A 439 2.03 -0.37 -26.54
N THR A 440 1.98 0.84 -27.10
CA THR A 440 2.91 1.26 -28.17
C THR A 440 4.37 1.32 -27.68
N GLN A 441 4.61 1.83 -26.46
CA GLN A 441 5.94 1.86 -25.86
C GLN A 441 6.52 0.46 -25.65
N THR A 442 5.68 -0.48 -25.18
CA THR A 442 6.04 -1.90 -25.04
C THR A 442 6.39 -2.52 -26.39
N GLY A 443 5.60 -2.24 -27.43
CA GLY A 443 5.89 -2.68 -28.80
C GLY A 443 7.23 -2.14 -29.33
N ALA A 444 7.54 -0.87 -29.05
CA ALA A 444 8.82 -0.27 -29.41
C ALA A 444 10.01 -0.91 -28.67
N LEU A 445 9.86 -1.20 -27.37
CA LEU A 445 10.85 -1.93 -26.57
C LEU A 445 11.08 -3.33 -27.12
N GLN A 446 10.01 -4.08 -27.41
CA GLN A 446 10.10 -5.40 -28.02
C GLN A 446 10.88 -5.36 -29.34
N LYS A 447 10.60 -4.35 -30.20
CA LYS A 447 11.34 -4.16 -31.45
C LYS A 447 12.81 -3.87 -31.21
N ARG A 448 13.14 -3.06 -30.20
CA ARG A 448 14.53 -2.77 -29.81
C ARG A 448 15.25 -4.02 -29.32
N TYR A 449 14.60 -4.86 -28.50
CA TYR A 449 15.15 -6.14 -28.06
C TYR A 449 15.39 -7.12 -29.22
N GLN A 450 14.43 -7.25 -30.13
CA GLN A 450 14.60 -8.09 -31.34
C GLN A 450 15.78 -7.62 -32.20
N THR A 451 15.93 -6.30 -32.35
CA THR A 451 17.04 -5.70 -33.11
C THR A 451 18.38 -5.94 -32.41
N SER A 452 18.42 -5.77 -31.07
CA SER A 452 19.62 -6.02 -30.27
C SER A 452 20.03 -7.50 -30.29
N ASN A 453 19.07 -8.42 -30.13
CA ASN A 453 19.30 -9.86 -30.24
C ASN A 453 19.86 -10.24 -31.62
N SER A 454 19.31 -9.66 -32.69
CA SER A 454 19.83 -9.89 -34.06
C SER A 454 21.27 -9.39 -34.22
N ARG A 455 21.60 -8.21 -33.66
CA ARG A 455 22.98 -7.69 -33.64
C ARG A 455 23.92 -8.56 -32.81
N LEU A 456 23.51 -9.02 -31.63
CA LEU A 456 24.31 -9.90 -30.78
C LEU A 456 24.60 -11.24 -31.47
N LYS A 457 23.61 -11.82 -32.16
CA LYS A 457 23.83 -13.02 -32.98
C LYS A 457 24.85 -12.79 -34.09
N GLN A 458 24.74 -11.65 -34.81
CA GLN A 458 25.73 -11.28 -35.83
C GLN A 458 27.13 -11.07 -35.23
N MET A 459 27.24 -10.39 -34.10
CA MET A 459 28.51 -10.19 -33.40
C MET A 459 29.11 -11.52 -32.93
N ASN A 460 28.30 -12.43 -32.40
CA ASN A 460 28.77 -13.75 -31.99
C ASN A 460 29.34 -14.55 -33.17
N LEU A 461 28.66 -14.54 -34.33
CA LEU A 461 29.17 -15.15 -35.56
C LEU A 461 30.51 -14.54 -35.98
N ASN A 462 30.61 -13.21 -36.00
CA ASN A 462 31.86 -12.51 -36.36
C ASN A 462 32.99 -12.81 -35.37
N TYR A 463 32.69 -12.86 -34.06
CA TYR A 463 33.68 -13.20 -33.04
C TYR A 463 34.16 -14.64 -33.17
N ASN A 464 33.27 -15.59 -33.45
CA ASN A 464 33.66 -16.99 -33.69
C ASN A 464 34.52 -17.11 -34.96
N GLU A 465 34.22 -16.37 -36.03
CA GLU A 465 35.04 -16.36 -37.25
C GLU A 465 36.43 -15.76 -36.99
N LEU A 466 36.51 -14.65 -36.23
CA LEU A 466 37.79 -14.05 -35.83
C LEU A 466 38.59 -14.99 -34.90
N TYR A 467 37.93 -15.62 -33.95
CA TYR A 467 38.56 -16.58 -33.05
C TYR A 467 39.11 -17.78 -33.82
N SER A 468 38.33 -18.33 -34.75
CA SER A 468 38.77 -19.41 -35.65
C SER A 468 40.00 -18.98 -36.48
N LYS A 469 39.99 -17.78 -37.08
CA LYS A 469 41.15 -17.27 -37.84
C LYS A 469 42.43 -17.09 -37.01
N VAL A 470 42.30 -16.81 -35.71
CA VAL A 470 43.45 -16.58 -34.82
C VAL A 470 43.92 -17.86 -34.12
N SER A 471 42.99 -18.70 -33.71
CA SER A 471 43.25 -19.87 -32.86
C SER A 471 43.32 -21.18 -33.64
N ASP A 472 42.55 -21.32 -34.72
CA ASP A 472 42.53 -22.57 -35.47
C ASP A 472 43.79 -22.66 -36.34
N THR A 473 44.47 -23.79 -36.24
CA THR A 473 45.67 -24.06 -37.03
C THR A 473 45.24 -24.44 -38.45
N ASP A 474 45.74 -23.73 -39.46
CA ASP A 474 45.60 -24.16 -40.85
C ASP A 474 46.33 -25.50 -41.03
N LEU A 475 45.55 -26.58 -41.10
CA LEU A 475 46.07 -27.94 -41.20
C LEU A 475 46.93 -28.14 -42.45
N ALA A 476 46.63 -27.44 -43.56
CA ALA A 476 47.43 -27.57 -44.78
C ALA A 476 48.82 -26.95 -44.59
N GLU A 477 48.89 -25.76 -43.98
CA GLU A 477 50.17 -25.11 -43.66
C GLU A 477 50.96 -25.87 -42.57
N ALA A 478 50.27 -26.34 -41.53
CA ALA A 478 50.91 -27.09 -40.45
C ALA A 478 51.47 -28.44 -40.95
N VAL A 479 50.72 -29.17 -41.79
CA VAL A 479 51.20 -30.44 -42.37
C VAL A 479 52.39 -30.21 -43.29
N THR A 480 52.39 -29.15 -44.09
CA THR A 480 53.53 -28.84 -44.96
C THR A 480 54.77 -28.42 -44.17
N LYS A 481 54.63 -27.56 -43.16
CA LYS A 481 55.73 -27.22 -42.23
C LYS A 481 56.25 -28.44 -41.50
N PHE A 482 55.36 -29.32 -41.03
CA PHE A 482 55.73 -30.57 -40.37
C PHE A 482 56.50 -31.50 -41.32
N ALA A 483 56.02 -31.70 -42.55
CA ALA A 483 56.70 -32.52 -43.55
C ALA A 483 58.07 -31.96 -43.92
N MET A 484 58.22 -30.63 -44.05
CA MET A 484 59.52 -29.99 -44.27
C MET A 484 60.46 -30.21 -43.08
N ALA A 485 59.98 -30.01 -41.85
CA ALA A 485 60.77 -30.25 -40.64
C ALA A 485 61.20 -31.72 -40.52
N GLN A 486 60.32 -32.66 -40.85
CA GLN A 486 60.61 -34.09 -40.87
C GLN A 486 61.67 -34.43 -41.93
N ALA A 487 61.57 -33.85 -43.13
CA ALA A 487 62.57 -34.04 -44.18
C ALA A 487 63.95 -33.48 -43.77
N VAL A 488 63.99 -32.28 -43.18
CA VAL A 488 65.21 -31.67 -42.64
C VAL A 488 65.80 -32.53 -41.52
N TYR A 489 64.97 -33.05 -40.63
CA TYR A 489 65.42 -33.93 -39.53
C TYR A 489 66.00 -35.25 -40.04
N GLN A 490 65.38 -35.86 -41.06
CA GLN A 490 65.94 -37.05 -41.70
C GLN A 490 67.27 -36.75 -42.40
N ALA A 491 67.38 -35.60 -43.07
CA ALA A 491 68.62 -35.17 -43.71
C ALA A 491 69.74 -34.90 -42.70
N SER A 492 69.44 -34.28 -41.56
CA SER A 492 70.42 -34.03 -40.49
C SER A 492 70.88 -35.34 -39.84
N LEU A 493 69.96 -36.29 -39.58
CA LEU A 493 70.31 -37.64 -39.11
C LEU A 493 71.21 -38.37 -40.11
N ALA A 494 70.90 -38.33 -41.41
CA ALA A 494 71.75 -38.93 -42.44
C ALA A 494 73.15 -38.29 -42.51
N THR A 495 73.23 -36.98 -42.29
CA THR A 495 74.50 -36.25 -42.22
C THR A 495 75.31 -36.65 -40.99
N ILE A 496 74.67 -36.75 -39.82
CA ILE A 496 75.30 -37.24 -38.59
C ILE A 496 75.79 -38.69 -38.76
N ALA A 497 74.99 -39.56 -39.38
CA ALA A 497 75.39 -40.94 -39.68
C ALA A 497 76.64 -41.01 -40.58
N ARG A 498 76.77 -40.09 -41.54
CA ARG A 498 77.99 -39.96 -42.35
C ARG A 498 79.19 -39.45 -41.54
N ILE A 499 79.00 -38.51 -40.61
CA ILE A 499 80.08 -37.98 -39.75
C ILE A 499 80.55 -39.03 -38.73
N ILE A 500 79.64 -39.83 -38.15
CA ILE A 500 79.94 -40.84 -37.13
C ILE A 500 80.63 -42.08 -37.72
N GLN A 501 80.72 -42.22 -39.05
CA GLN A 501 81.50 -43.27 -39.69
C GLN A 501 82.88 -42.79 -40.19
N PRO A 502 83.88 -42.56 -39.32
CA PRO A 502 85.25 -42.92 -39.66
C PRO A 502 85.36 -44.44 -39.54
N THR A 503 85.62 -45.13 -40.65
CA THR A 503 86.10 -46.50 -40.55
C THR A 503 87.50 -46.47 -39.96
N LEU A 504 87.83 -47.44 -39.09
CA LEU A 504 89.15 -47.61 -38.47
C LEU A 504 90.34 -47.64 -39.47
N VAL A 505 90.07 -47.67 -40.77
CA VAL A 505 91.08 -47.56 -41.83
C VAL A 505 91.63 -46.14 -41.98
N ASP A 506 90.82 -45.09 -41.74
CA ASP A 506 91.28 -43.69 -41.89
C ASP A 506 92.22 -43.22 -40.77
N PHE A 507 92.35 -43.98 -39.68
CA PHE A 507 93.30 -43.70 -38.61
C PHE A 507 94.65 -44.43 -38.79
N LEU A 508 94.84 -45.18 -39.87
CA LEU A 508 96.04 -46.00 -40.17
C LEU A 508 96.66 -45.70 -41.55
N GLN A 509 96.73 -44.42 -41.95
CA GLN A 509 97.74 -43.94 -42.89
C GLN A 509 98.53 -42.76 -42.32
#